data_AF-A0A953KSF7-F1
#
_entry.id   AF-A0A953KSF7-F1
#
_cell.length_a   1.000
_cell.length_b   1.000
_cell.length_c   1.000
_cell.angle_alpha   90.00
_cell.angle_beta   90.00
_cell.angle_gamma   90.00
#
_symmetry.space_group_name_H-M   'P 1'
#
loop_
_entity.id
_entity.type
_entity.pdbx_description
1 polymer ?
#
loop_
_entity_poly.entity_id
_entity_poly.type
_entity_poly.pdbx_seq_one_letter_code
_entity_poly.pdbx_strand_id
1 'polypeptide(L)' 'MAKTQTFQDKNKKKGASDKISVKIVTMNKSNRGTYTFGERFIQVKDLAEVEKAVKG' A
#
# COMPACT_ATOMS: atom_id res chain seq x y z
N MET A 1 3.48 -30.42 -22.67
CA MET A 1 4.79 -29.75 -22.52
C MET A 1 4.57 -28.33 -22.02
N ALA A 2 4.97 -28.03 -20.78
CA ALA A 2 4.87 -26.67 -20.24
C ALA A 2 5.86 -25.78 -20.99
N LYS A 3 5.37 -24.76 -21.71
CA LYS A 3 6.21 -23.80 -22.41
C LYS A 3 7.11 -23.09 -21.38
N THR A 4 8.41 -23.11 -21.61
CA THR A 4 9.43 -22.52 -20.73
C THR A 4 9.22 -21.00 -20.69
N GLN A 5 8.49 -20.52 -19.67
CA GLN A 5 8.26 -19.10 -19.49
C GLN A 5 9.54 -18.46 -18.97
N THR A 6 10.11 -17.52 -19.72
CA THR A 6 11.33 -16.85 -19.28
C THR A 6 11.02 -15.78 -18.22
N PHE A 7 12.01 -15.41 -17.41
CA PHE A 7 11.86 -14.32 -16.44
C PHE A 7 11.49 -13.00 -17.11
N GLN A 8 11.97 -12.76 -18.33
CA GLN A 8 11.61 -11.59 -19.13
C GLN A 8 10.12 -11.58 -19.49
N ASP A 9 9.52 -12.74 -19.79
CA ASP A 9 8.09 -12.86 -20.09
C ASP A 9 7.19 -12.63 -18.88
N LYS A 10 7.69 -12.93 -17.66
CA LYS A 10 6.99 -12.61 -16.41
C LYS A 10 7.06 -11.11 -16.11
N ASN A 11 8.19 -10.46 -16.40
CA ASN A 11 8.38 -9.04 -16.12
C ASN A 11 7.59 -8.13 -17.08
N LYS A 12 7.39 -8.56 -18.34
CA LYS A 12 6.58 -7.81 -19.34
C LYS A 12 5.08 -7.76 -19.03
N LYS A 13 4.53 -8.74 -18.30
CA LYS A 13 3.12 -8.72 -17.84
C LYS A 13 2.92 -7.88 -16.59
N LYS A 14 3.99 -7.54 -15.88
CA LYS A 14 3.97 -6.54 -14.81
C LYS A 14 4.13 -5.18 -15.46
N GLY A 15 3.17 -4.80 -16.31
CA GLY A 15 2.93 -3.39 -16.56
C GLY A 15 2.86 -2.77 -15.18
N ALA A 16 3.86 -1.94 -14.87
CA ALA A 16 4.06 -1.39 -13.55
C ALA A 16 2.69 -0.90 -13.08
N SER A 17 2.16 -1.51 -12.02
CA SER A 17 1.08 -0.85 -11.32
C SER A 17 1.75 0.41 -10.83
N ASP A 18 1.44 1.53 -11.49
CA ASP A 18 1.92 2.87 -11.18
C ASP A 18 1.22 3.35 -9.89
N LYS A 19 1.19 2.44 -8.92
CA LYS A 19 0.51 2.56 -7.65
C LYS A 19 1.56 2.40 -6.58
N ILE A 20 1.70 3.45 -5.80
CA ILE A 20 2.59 3.53 -4.66
C ILE A 20 1.93 2.76 -3.52
N SER A 21 2.66 1.82 -2.95
CA SER A 21 2.25 1.12 -1.73
C SER A 21 2.65 1.97 -0.53
N VAL A 22 1.67 2.44 0.23
CA VAL A 22 1.88 3.34 1.38
C VAL A 22 1.39 2.66 2.65
N LYS A 23 2.20 2.74 3.71
CA LYS A 23 1.83 2.33 5.06
C LYS A 23 1.35 3.56 5.83
N ILE A 24 0.10 3.53 6.27
CA ILE A 24 -0.46 4.55 7.15
C ILE A 24 -0.40 4.02 8.59
N VAL A 25 0.17 4.82 9.49
CA VAL A 25 0.21 4.55 10.93
C VAL A 25 -0.59 5.63 11.64
N THR A 26 -1.72 5.26 12.23
CA THR A 26 -2.58 6.18 13.00
C THR A 26 -2.41 5.91 14.49
N MET A 27 -2.22 6.97 15.27
CA MET A 27 -2.15 6.89 16.73
C MET A 27 -3.50 7.25 17.35
N ASN A 28 -4.00 6.39 18.23
CA ASN A 28 -5.17 6.66 19.05
C ASN A 28 -4.75 6.80 20.51
N LYS A 29 -5.06 7.95 21.11
CA LYS A 29 -4.89 8.18 22.55
C LYS A 29 -6.16 7.75 23.26
N SER A 30 -6.05 6.82 24.19
CA SER A 30 -7.17 6.44 25.05
C SER A 30 -7.33 7.46 26.19
N ASN A 31 -8.56 7.62 26.67
CA ASN A 31 -8.86 8.45 27.85
C ASN A 31 -8.15 7.97 29.12
N ARG A 32 -7.61 6.74 29.13
CA ARG A 32 -6.84 6.15 30.22
C ARG A 32 -5.32 6.41 30.09
N GLY A 33 -4.91 7.23 29.12
CA GLY A 33 -3.51 7.62 28.93
C GLY A 33 -2.66 6.61 28.16
N THR A 34 -3.25 5.54 27.63
CA THR A 34 -2.56 4.58 26.77
C THR A 34 -2.61 5.01 25.31
N TYR A 35 -1.56 4.71 24.55
CA TYR A 35 -1.50 4.94 23.10
C TYR A 35 -1.57 3.62 22.37
N THR A 36 -2.46 3.52 21.39
CA THR A 36 -2.54 2.39 20.47
C THR A 36 -2.27 2.88 19.05
N PHE A 37 -1.63 2.02 18.25
CA PHE A 37 -1.28 2.33 16.87
C PHE A 37 -2.01 1.37 15.94
N GLY A 38 -2.79 1.92 15.02
CA GLY A 38 -3.40 1.18 13.91
C GLY A 38 -2.53 1.30 12.68
N GLU A 39 -2.22 0.18 12.04
CA GLU A 39 -1.45 0.15 10.80
C GLU A 39 -2.31 -0.34 9.64
N ARG A 40 -2.25 0.35 8.50
CA ARG A 40 -2.95 -0.06 7.28
C ARG A 40 -2.05 0.15 6.07
N PHE A 41 -2.05 -0.81 5.16
CA PHE A 41 -1.42 -0.68 3.85
C PHE A 41 -2.47 -0.33 2.80
N ILE A 42 -2.19 0.71 2.01
CA ILE A 42 -3.02 1.12 0.87
C ILE A 42 -2.17 1.23 -0.39
N GLN A 43 -2.82 1.08 -1.54
CA GLN A 43 -2.22 1.34 -2.83
C GLN A 43 -2.86 2.59 -3.43
N VAL A 44 -2.06 3.62 -3.69
CA VAL A 44 -2.50 4.90 -4.23
C VAL A 44 -1.83 5.16 -5.56
N LYS A 45 -2.46 5.91 -6.46
CA LYS A 45 -1.79 6.33 -7.70
C LYS A 45 -0.89 7.54 -7.47
N ASP A 46 -1.28 8.41 -6.54
CA ASP A 46 -0.57 9.64 -6.21
C ASP A 46 -0.53 9.86 -4.69
N LEU A 47 0.52 10.52 -4.19
CA LEU A 47 0.67 10.80 -2.76
C LEU A 47 -0.42 11.74 -2.22
N ALA A 48 -1.00 12.60 -3.04
CA ALA A 48 -2.12 13.46 -2.65
C ALA A 48 -3.40 12.64 -2.29
N GLU A 49 -3.52 11.41 -2.79
CA GLU A 49 -4.63 10.52 -2.41
C GLU A 49 -4.50 10.00 -0.97
N VAL A 50 -3.28 9.97 -0.40
CA VAL A 50 -3.03 9.53 0.98
C VAL A 50 -3.72 10.47 1.97
N GLU A 51 -3.74 11.78 1.71
CA GLU A 51 -4.39 12.75 2.61
C GLU A 51 -5.90 12.51 2.74
N LYS A 52 -6.55 12.07 1.66
CA LYS A 52 -7.98 11.70 1.67
C LYS A 52 -8.22 10.42 2.48
N ALA A 53 -7.27 9.48 2.42
CA ALA A 53 -7.37 8.20 3.13
C ALA A 53 -7.14 8.33 4.66
N VAL A 54 -6.44 9.37 5.12
CA VAL A 54 -6.16 9.62 6.55
C VAL A 54 -7.27 10.42 7.22
N LYS A 55 -8.02 11.25 6.49
CA LYS A 55 -9.07 12.13 7.02
C LYS A 55 -10.48 11.50 7.05
N GLY A 56 -10.61 10.25 6.58
CA GLY A 56 -11.88 9.51 6.52
C GLY A 56 -12.16 8.66 7.74
#